data_AF-A0A401GXX2-F1
#
_entry.id   AF-A0A401GXX2-F1
#
_cell.length_a   1.000
_cell.length_b   1.000
_cell.length_c   1.000
_cell.angle_alpha   90.00
_cell.angle_beta   90.00
_cell.angle_gamma   90.00
#
_symmetry.space_group_name_H-M   'P 1'
#
loop_
_entity.id
_entity.type
_entity.pdbx_description
1 polymer ?
#
loop_
_entity_poly.entity_id
_entity_poly.type
_entity_poly.pdbx_seq_one_letter_code
_entity_poly.pdbx_strand_id
1 'polypeptide(L)'
;MTSEEMEKTNSKGEDLAASVDVHDATDDLFESGAIDPVYQAKARVLNRAIQEIGMGKYQWCLFAVAGFGWFADSVWPLIGGLILSPVVNEFHFNGPFLSLALNVGLFVGAVFWGLGCDIWGRRWSFNLTLLIAGIFGLAAGGSPNFVTLASLLAVVGVGVGGNMPVDSAVFLDFVPGSHQFLLTILSIWWSIGQLVASLIAWPLIANFSCPEGSTSCSRSENMGWRYLLYTLGGITLVLWAARFFLFHLEESPRFLVGLGRDEEAVAVVHRIARFNGRVSSLMVEQVELAGEKAGAGERAAGGRKLLSQSSMFSMGHIKALFVTRRLAWSTSLLIALWGIIGLASTLYNSFLPYLLASRGARFGDSTYYTTYRNEVILGAIGVPCAFLAGWSVEQRYIGRRGTLAISAGLTSVFLFASTTARNSDALLGWNCGYAFFSNIMYGVLYAISPEVFPAKDRGTGNGLTATATRTFGIIAPVIALYANLSTAVSVYVSGALIIGSGALALLLPYEPRGKASV
;
A
#
# COMPACT_ATOMS: atom_id res chain seq x y z
N MET A 1 -16.61 30.29 -49.89
CA MET A 1 -16.84 28.95 -49.31
C MET A 1 -18.24 28.54 -49.72
N THR A 2 -18.32 27.69 -50.73
CA THR A 2 -19.59 27.30 -51.39
C THR A 2 -20.35 26.33 -50.50
N SER A 3 -21.67 26.27 -50.66
CA SER A 3 -22.58 25.42 -49.86
C SER A 3 -22.15 23.95 -49.82
N GLU A 4 -21.52 23.45 -50.89
CA GLU A 4 -20.94 22.10 -50.99
C GLU A 4 -19.68 21.87 -50.12
N GLU A 5 -18.90 22.92 -49.83
CA GLU A 5 -17.75 22.79 -48.91
C GLU A 5 -18.22 22.68 -47.46
N MET A 6 -19.31 23.36 -47.10
CA MET A 6 -19.90 23.32 -45.76
C MET A 6 -20.51 21.94 -45.46
N GLU A 7 -21.14 21.32 -46.47
CA GLU A 7 -21.74 19.99 -46.38
C GLU A 7 -20.67 18.87 -46.29
N LYS A 8 -19.52 19.03 -46.98
CA LYS A 8 -18.37 18.11 -46.87
C LYS A 8 -17.63 18.21 -45.53
N THR A 9 -17.60 19.39 -44.88
CA THR A 9 -17.09 19.51 -43.51
C THR A 9 -18.03 18.91 -42.47
N ASN A 10 -19.35 19.02 -42.68
CA ASN A 10 -20.33 18.39 -41.80
C ASN A 10 -20.31 16.87 -41.91
N SER A 11 -20.19 16.31 -43.13
CA SER A 11 -20.09 14.86 -43.32
C SER A 11 -18.81 14.27 -42.71
N LYS A 12 -17.68 14.98 -42.74
CA LYS A 12 -16.44 14.55 -42.06
C LYS A 12 -16.54 14.64 -40.53
N GLY A 13 -17.29 15.62 -40.00
CA GLY A 13 -17.58 15.73 -38.57
C GLY A 13 -18.52 14.63 -38.08
N GLU A 14 -19.51 14.27 -38.91
CA GLU A 14 -20.44 13.16 -38.64
C GLU A 14 -19.79 11.79 -38.81
N ASP A 15 -18.86 11.60 -39.76
CA ASP A 15 -18.11 10.35 -39.93
C ASP A 15 -17.07 10.14 -38.80
N LEU A 16 -16.47 11.20 -38.25
CA LEU A 16 -15.69 11.09 -37.00
C LEU A 16 -16.60 10.78 -35.81
N ALA A 17 -17.82 11.33 -35.76
CA ALA A 17 -18.79 11.08 -34.70
C ALA A 17 -19.43 9.68 -34.77
N ALA A 18 -19.57 9.10 -35.96
CA ALA A 18 -20.14 7.77 -36.18
C ALA A 18 -19.20 6.63 -35.79
N SER A 19 -17.90 6.91 -35.63
CA SER A 19 -16.93 5.93 -35.11
C SER A 19 -16.95 5.77 -33.57
N VAL A 20 -17.83 6.50 -32.88
CA VAL A 20 -17.93 6.51 -31.41
C VAL A 20 -18.95 5.50 -30.86
N ASP A 21 -19.80 4.91 -31.70
CA ASP A 21 -20.66 3.80 -31.30
C ASP A 21 -20.11 2.48 -31.83
N VAL A 22 -19.69 1.61 -30.89
CA VAL A 22 -19.92 0.15 -30.83
C VAL A 22 -19.08 -0.39 -29.67
N HIS A 23 -19.77 -0.90 -28.65
CA HIS A 23 -19.35 -1.91 -27.68
C HIS A 23 -17.84 -2.09 -27.46
N ASP A 24 -17.28 -1.42 -26.45
CA ASP A 24 -16.15 -2.01 -25.71
C ASP A 24 -16.56 -2.17 -24.25
N ALA A 25 -16.60 -3.44 -23.83
CA ALA A 25 -17.13 -3.89 -22.57
C ALA A 25 -16.10 -3.69 -21.45
N THR A 26 -15.76 -2.45 -21.13
CA THR A 26 -15.25 -2.13 -19.79
C THR A 26 -16.44 -1.78 -18.91
N ASP A 27 -17.04 -2.82 -18.34
CA ASP A 27 -18.19 -2.76 -17.45
C ASP A 27 -17.80 -1.93 -16.21
N ASP A 28 -18.19 -0.65 -16.17
CA ASP A 28 -17.86 0.29 -15.09
C ASP A 28 -18.24 -0.32 -13.73
N LEU A 29 -17.31 -0.27 -12.76
CA LEU A 29 -17.53 -0.89 -11.44
C LEU A 29 -18.67 -0.22 -10.65
N PHE A 30 -19.00 1.03 -10.97
CA PHE A 30 -20.00 1.84 -10.26
C PHE A 30 -21.20 2.14 -11.14
N GLU A 31 -22.41 2.07 -10.55
CA GLU A 31 -23.65 2.50 -11.20
C GLU A 31 -23.63 4.02 -11.48
N SER A 32 -24.20 4.41 -12.62
CA SER A 32 -24.36 5.80 -13.08
C SER A 32 -25.07 6.65 -12.02
N GLY A 33 -24.34 7.49 -11.28
CA GLY A 33 -24.92 8.40 -10.28
C GLY A 33 -24.07 8.68 -9.03
N ALA A 34 -22.97 7.95 -8.81
CA ALA A 34 -22.08 8.18 -7.65
C ALA A 34 -21.01 9.27 -7.89
N ILE A 35 -20.71 9.56 -9.16
CA ILE A 35 -19.61 10.44 -9.59
C ILE A 35 -20.19 11.50 -10.52
N ASP A 36 -19.62 12.70 -10.48
CA ASP A 36 -19.96 13.78 -11.42
C ASP A 36 -19.82 13.26 -12.87
N PRO A 37 -20.91 13.26 -13.66
CA PRO A 37 -20.91 12.70 -15.01
C PRO A 37 -19.92 13.41 -15.94
N VAL A 38 -19.64 14.70 -15.71
CA VAL A 38 -18.65 15.48 -16.46
C VAL A 38 -17.25 14.94 -16.22
N TYR A 39 -16.90 14.72 -14.95
CA TYR A 39 -15.60 14.14 -14.59
C TYR A 39 -15.44 12.73 -15.13
N GLN A 40 -16.49 11.88 -15.01
CA GLN A 40 -16.45 10.51 -15.48
C GLN A 40 -16.24 10.44 -17.00
N ALA A 41 -16.92 11.29 -17.78
CA ALA A 41 -16.74 11.35 -19.22
C ALA A 41 -15.30 11.74 -19.61
N LYS A 42 -14.73 12.77 -18.96
CA LYS A 42 -13.34 13.18 -19.20
C LYS A 42 -12.33 12.10 -18.80
N ALA A 43 -12.54 11.46 -17.66
CA ALA A 43 -11.66 10.37 -17.19
C ALA A 43 -11.66 9.17 -18.13
N ARG A 44 -12.79 8.82 -18.75
CA ARG A 44 -12.86 7.75 -19.77
C ARG A 44 -11.99 8.06 -21.00
N VAL A 45 -12.04 9.29 -21.50
CA VAL A 45 -11.21 9.72 -22.64
C VAL A 45 -9.71 9.61 -22.30
N LEU A 46 -9.31 10.07 -21.12
CA LEU A 46 -7.93 9.92 -20.66
C LEU A 46 -7.51 8.45 -20.51
N ASN A 47 -8.39 7.61 -19.96
CA ASN A 47 -8.12 6.18 -19.80
C ASN A 47 -7.89 5.49 -21.15
N ARG A 48 -8.69 5.84 -22.16
CA ARG A 48 -8.53 5.33 -23.53
C ARG A 48 -7.17 5.74 -24.10
N ALA A 49 -6.77 7.01 -23.94
CA ALA A 49 -5.47 7.48 -24.39
C ALA A 49 -4.30 6.74 -23.70
N ILE A 50 -4.41 6.46 -22.40
CA ILE A 50 -3.40 5.68 -21.67
C ILE A 50 -3.37 4.22 -22.14
N GLN A 51 -4.53 3.63 -22.44
CA GLN A 51 -4.61 2.28 -23.02
C GLN A 51 -3.99 2.20 -24.42
N GLU A 52 -4.21 3.20 -25.27
CA GLU A 52 -3.61 3.30 -26.62
C GLU A 52 -2.08 3.44 -26.57
N ILE A 53 -1.56 4.22 -25.61
CA ILE A 53 -0.12 4.28 -25.33
C ILE A 53 0.40 2.92 -24.88
N GLY A 54 -0.37 2.21 -24.05
CA GLY A 54 -0.01 0.89 -23.53
C GLY A 54 1.14 0.93 -22.52
N MET A 55 1.64 -0.25 -22.16
CA MET A 55 2.75 -0.40 -21.21
C MET A 55 4.08 -0.06 -21.89
N GLY A 56 4.75 1.00 -21.44
CA GLY A 56 6.04 1.45 -21.96
C GLY A 56 7.10 1.62 -20.87
N LYS A 57 8.22 2.27 -21.23
CA LYS A 57 9.37 2.47 -20.32
C LYS A 57 8.99 3.29 -19.09
N TYR A 58 8.10 4.28 -19.24
CA TYR A 58 7.63 5.13 -18.14
C TYR A 58 6.94 4.29 -17.06
N GLN A 59 6.02 3.41 -17.46
CA GLN A 59 5.26 2.59 -16.52
C GLN A 59 6.13 1.53 -15.83
N TRP A 60 7.12 0.95 -16.52
CA TRP A 60 8.08 0.04 -15.90
C TRP A 60 9.01 0.74 -14.92
N CYS A 61 9.45 1.96 -15.24
CA CYS A 61 10.23 2.78 -14.31
C CYS A 61 9.36 3.16 -13.10
N LEU A 62 8.10 3.55 -13.32
CA LEU A 62 7.15 3.82 -12.26
C LEU A 62 6.90 2.60 -11.37
N PHE A 63 6.81 1.40 -11.93
CA PHE A 63 6.70 0.15 -11.17
C PHE A 63 7.88 -0.03 -10.20
N ALA A 64 9.11 0.23 -10.66
CA ALA A 64 10.28 0.14 -9.80
C ALA A 64 10.30 1.24 -8.72
N VAL A 65 10.02 2.49 -9.10
CA VAL A 65 10.10 3.64 -8.19
C VAL A 65 8.97 3.65 -7.16
N ALA A 66 7.74 3.26 -7.54
CA ALA A 66 6.65 3.02 -6.60
C ALA A 66 6.96 1.82 -5.68
N GLY A 67 7.67 0.81 -6.21
CA GLY A 67 8.19 -0.31 -5.43
C GLY A 67 9.11 0.11 -4.28
N PHE A 68 9.88 1.19 -4.43
CA PHE A 68 10.76 1.68 -3.36
C PHE A 68 10.00 2.16 -2.11
N GLY A 69 8.81 2.74 -2.28
CA GLY A 69 7.98 3.11 -1.13
C GLY A 69 7.37 1.90 -0.44
N TRP A 70 6.98 0.87 -1.19
CA TRP A 70 6.54 -0.43 -0.64
C TRP A 70 7.66 -1.18 0.09
N PHE A 71 8.88 -1.12 -0.45
CA PHE A 71 10.08 -1.61 0.23
C PHE A 71 10.25 -0.90 1.58
N ALA A 72 10.15 0.43 1.62
CA ALA A 72 10.25 1.17 2.88
C ALA A 72 9.11 0.84 3.86
N ASP A 73 7.88 0.63 3.37
CA ASP A 73 6.72 0.26 4.20
C ASP A 73 6.82 -1.16 4.78
N SER A 74 7.69 -2.02 4.25
CA SER A 74 7.98 -3.31 4.88
C SER A 74 9.16 -3.25 5.86
N VAL A 75 10.22 -2.52 5.50
CA VAL A 75 11.46 -2.42 6.30
C VAL A 75 11.22 -1.71 7.63
N TRP A 76 10.57 -0.54 7.63
CA TRP A 76 10.48 0.30 8.81
C TRP A 76 9.54 -0.24 9.88
N PRO A 77 8.33 -0.75 9.57
CA PRO A 77 7.51 -1.43 10.57
C PRO A 77 8.19 -2.68 11.16
N LEU A 78 8.96 -3.41 10.36
CA LEU A 78 9.71 -4.58 10.81
C LEU A 78 10.84 -4.23 11.79
N ILE A 79 11.42 -3.02 11.69
CA ILE A 79 12.54 -2.58 12.54
C ILE A 79 12.21 -2.70 14.02
N GLY A 80 10.98 -2.40 14.42
CA GLY A 80 10.55 -2.41 15.82
C GLY A 80 10.69 -3.79 16.46
N GLY A 81 10.49 -4.85 15.68
CA GLY A 81 10.71 -6.24 16.11
C GLY A 81 12.18 -6.65 16.06
N LEU A 82 12.92 -6.25 15.02
CA LEU A 82 14.33 -6.60 14.84
C LEU A 82 15.20 -5.99 15.95
N ILE A 83 15.08 -4.70 16.24
CA ILE A 83 15.95 -4.05 17.23
C ILE A 83 15.47 -4.24 18.67
N LEU A 84 14.33 -4.91 18.90
CA LEU A 84 13.67 -4.94 20.21
C LEU A 84 14.59 -5.45 21.32
N SER A 85 15.12 -6.66 21.19
CA SER A 85 15.92 -7.29 22.24
C SER A 85 17.22 -6.52 22.53
N PRO A 86 18.04 -6.13 21.53
CA PRO A 86 19.25 -5.35 21.78
C PRO A 86 18.99 -3.99 22.44
N VAL A 87 17.91 -3.30 22.08
CA VAL A 87 17.60 -1.97 22.65
C VAL A 87 17.05 -2.11 24.07
N VAL A 88 16.23 -3.13 24.36
CA VAL A 88 15.74 -3.41 25.72
C VAL A 88 16.90 -3.77 26.66
N ASN A 89 17.90 -4.51 26.18
CA ASN A 89 19.08 -4.85 26.96
C ASN A 89 19.95 -3.63 27.33
N GLU A 90 19.96 -2.58 26.49
CA GLU A 90 20.77 -1.38 26.72
C GLU A 90 20.04 -0.31 27.53
N PHE A 91 18.75 -0.05 27.23
CA PHE A 91 17.99 1.05 27.84
C PHE A 91 17.03 0.61 28.94
N HIS A 92 16.83 -0.70 29.16
CA HIS A 92 16.01 -1.27 30.24
C HIS A 92 14.59 -0.67 30.34
N PHE A 93 13.92 -0.51 29.20
CA PHE A 93 12.53 -0.03 29.11
C PHE A 93 11.56 -1.18 28.83
N ASN A 94 10.26 -0.90 28.94
CA ASN A 94 9.23 -1.88 28.60
C ASN A 94 9.06 -1.99 27.06
N GLY A 95 9.51 -3.12 26.50
CA GLY A 95 9.66 -3.37 25.06
C GLY A 95 8.50 -2.89 24.16
N PRO A 96 7.22 -3.15 24.47
CA PRO A 96 6.10 -2.75 23.62
C PRO A 96 5.96 -1.24 23.39
N PHE A 97 6.57 -0.38 24.22
CA PHE A 97 6.54 1.07 23.99
C PHE A 97 7.28 1.48 22.71
N LEU A 98 8.31 0.73 22.29
CA LEU A 98 9.02 0.99 21.03
C LEU A 98 8.10 0.75 19.83
N SER A 99 7.42 -0.40 19.83
CA SER A 99 6.42 -0.74 18.81
C SER A 99 5.24 0.24 18.84
N LEU A 100 4.81 0.69 20.03
CA LEU A 100 3.76 1.70 20.18
C LEU A 100 4.15 3.02 19.51
N ALA A 101 5.34 3.55 19.78
CA ALA A 101 5.81 4.82 19.21
C ALA A 101 5.82 4.78 17.67
N LEU A 102 6.33 3.69 17.10
CA LEU A 102 6.34 3.47 15.65
C LEU A 102 4.92 3.38 15.06
N ASN A 103 4.01 2.63 15.69
CA ASN A 103 2.63 2.49 15.22
C ASN A 103 1.82 3.79 15.34
N VAL A 104 2.05 4.59 16.39
CA VAL A 104 1.48 5.94 16.52
C VAL A 104 1.96 6.84 15.37
N GLY A 105 3.25 6.77 15.04
CA GLY A 105 3.82 7.44 13.87
C GLY A 105 3.13 7.04 12.57
N LEU A 106 3.01 5.72 12.33
CA LEU A 106 2.35 5.17 11.14
C LEU A 106 0.88 5.62 11.03
N PHE A 107 0.15 5.69 12.14
CA PHE A 107 -1.22 6.20 12.17
C PHE A 107 -1.28 7.68 11.77
N VAL A 108 -0.46 8.53 12.38
CA VAL A 108 -0.41 9.97 12.05
C VAL A 108 -0.01 10.14 10.57
N GLY A 109 0.96 9.37 10.08
CA GLY A 109 1.37 9.36 8.68
C GLY A 109 0.24 8.95 7.73
N ALA A 110 -0.49 7.87 8.04
CA ALA A 110 -1.58 7.40 7.20
C ALA A 110 -2.70 8.45 7.05
N VAL A 111 -3.06 9.14 8.14
CA VAL A 111 -4.05 10.24 8.13
C VAL A 111 -3.51 11.44 7.35
N PHE A 112 -2.29 11.88 7.67
CA PHE A 112 -1.69 13.08 7.12
C PHE A 112 -1.43 12.97 5.61
N TRP A 113 -0.75 11.91 5.17
CA TRP A 113 -0.42 11.71 3.76
C TRP A 113 -1.61 11.18 2.94
N GLY A 114 -2.48 10.37 3.55
CA GLY A 114 -3.68 9.85 2.90
C GLY A 114 -4.66 10.95 2.51
N LEU A 115 -4.85 11.96 3.37
CA LEU A 115 -5.66 13.14 3.07
C LEU A 115 -4.86 14.21 2.30
N GLY A 116 -3.57 14.37 2.61
CA GLY A 116 -2.72 15.40 2.02
C GLY A 116 -2.39 15.19 0.55
N CYS A 117 -2.35 13.95 0.05
CA CYS A 117 -2.02 13.65 -1.35
C CYS A 117 -3.09 14.11 -2.35
N ASP A 118 -4.34 14.21 -1.91
CA ASP A 118 -5.45 14.73 -2.71
C ASP A 118 -5.48 16.29 -2.68
N ILE A 119 -4.71 16.94 -1.80
CA ILE A 119 -4.70 18.41 -1.63
C ILE A 119 -3.44 19.05 -2.23
N TRP A 120 -2.26 18.54 -1.86
CA TRP A 120 -0.97 19.14 -2.26
C TRP A 120 -0.42 18.58 -3.57
N GLY A 121 -1.14 17.66 -4.20
CA GLY A 121 -0.67 16.88 -5.34
C GLY A 121 0.14 15.66 -4.89
N ARG A 122 0.17 14.65 -5.76
CA ARG A 122 0.74 13.35 -5.41
C ARG A 122 2.26 13.36 -5.45
N ARG A 123 2.86 14.22 -6.28
CA ARG A 123 4.31 14.30 -6.47
C ARG A 123 5.08 14.65 -5.20
N TRP A 124 4.58 15.58 -4.39
CA TRP A 124 5.26 15.98 -3.16
C TRP A 124 5.15 14.90 -2.09
N SER A 125 3.95 14.37 -1.87
CA SER A 125 3.72 13.26 -0.94
C SER A 125 4.56 12.04 -1.31
N PHE A 126 4.65 11.71 -2.61
CA PHE A 126 5.45 10.62 -3.15
C PHE A 126 6.94 10.77 -2.76
N ASN A 127 7.51 11.98 -2.76
CA ASN A 127 8.93 12.16 -2.45
C ASN A 127 9.22 12.40 -0.96
N LEU A 128 8.36 13.13 -0.24
CA LEU A 128 8.63 13.53 1.14
C LEU A 128 8.56 12.36 2.13
N THR A 129 7.71 11.36 1.88
CA THR A 129 7.56 10.18 2.73
C THR A 129 8.87 9.41 2.91
N LEU A 130 9.58 9.12 1.80
CA LEU A 130 10.89 8.46 1.84
C LEU A 130 11.99 9.35 2.40
N LEU A 131 11.96 10.65 2.12
CA LEU A 131 12.94 11.59 2.65
C LEU A 131 12.91 11.62 4.19
N ILE A 132 11.70 11.74 4.75
CA ILE A 132 11.48 11.74 6.20
C ILE A 132 11.93 10.40 6.79
N ALA A 133 11.51 9.27 6.20
CA ALA A 133 11.92 7.95 6.66
C ALA A 133 13.43 7.76 6.65
N GLY A 134 14.13 8.21 5.61
CA GLY A 134 15.59 8.10 5.49
C GLY A 134 16.36 8.99 6.47
N ILE A 135 16.03 10.29 6.56
CA ILE A 135 16.73 11.24 7.45
C ILE A 135 16.54 10.85 8.91
N PHE A 136 15.29 10.67 9.34
CA PHE A 136 15.00 10.35 10.73
C PHE A 136 15.39 8.91 11.08
N GLY A 137 15.40 8.02 10.10
CA GLY A 137 15.92 6.65 10.22
C GLY A 137 17.42 6.63 10.51
N LEU A 138 18.21 7.43 9.78
CA LEU A 138 19.62 7.64 10.08
C LEU A 138 19.82 8.27 11.46
N ALA A 139 19.05 9.31 11.78
CA ALA A 139 19.13 9.98 13.07
C ALA A 139 18.81 9.02 14.23
N ALA A 140 17.86 8.08 14.05
CA ALA A 140 17.48 7.10 15.06
C ALA A 140 18.65 6.18 15.47
N GLY A 141 19.57 5.87 14.55
CA GLY A 141 20.81 5.13 14.86
C GLY A 141 21.74 5.86 15.82
N GLY A 142 21.65 7.19 15.89
CA GLY A 142 22.43 8.04 16.80
C GLY A 142 21.81 8.27 18.16
N SER A 143 20.65 7.66 18.45
CA SER A 143 19.89 7.96 19.67
C SER A 143 20.65 7.56 20.95
N PRO A 144 20.73 8.47 21.95
CA PRO A 144 21.42 8.23 23.21
C PRO A 144 20.54 7.61 24.30
N ASN A 145 19.22 7.66 24.15
CA ASN A 145 18.25 7.13 25.11
C ASN A 145 16.97 6.65 24.41
N PHE A 146 16.14 5.90 25.15
CA PHE A 146 14.89 5.34 24.65
C PHE A 146 13.91 6.41 24.14
N VAL A 147 13.75 7.52 24.85
CA VAL A 147 12.79 8.58 24.47
C VAL A 147 13.14 9.16 23.11
N THR A 148 14.42 9.49 22.90
CA THR A 148 14.91 9.98 21.60
C THR A 148 14.71 8.94 20.50
N LEU A 149 15.02 7.67 20.76
CA LEU A 149 14.81 6.58 19.78
C LEU A 149 13.32 6.46 19.41
N ALA A 150 12.44 6.42 20.41
CA ALA A 150 11.01 6.29 20.22
C ALA A 150 10.42 7.50 19.46
N SER A 151 10.83 8.72 19.80
CA SER A 151 10.41 9.93 19.08
C SER A 151 10.88 9.93 17.63
N LEU A 152 12.13 9.54 17.36
CA LEU A 152 12.64 9.49 15.99
C LEU A 152 11.95 8.40 15.16
N LEU A 153 11.72 7.22 15.73
CA LEU A 153 10.97 6.15 15.07
C LEU A 153 9.49 6.51 14.86
N ALA A 154 8.89 7.30 15.75
CA ALA A 154 7.55 7.84 15.50
C ALA A 154 7.55 8.76 14.27
N VAL A 155 8.55 9.64 14.12
CA VAL A 155 8.67 10.50 12.92
C VAL A 155 8.95 9.68 11.65
N VAL A 156 9.77 8.63 11.73
CA VAL A 156 9.94 7.67 10.63
C VAL A 156 8.60 7.03 10.26
N GLY A 157 7.83 6.59 11.25
CA GLY A 157 6.48 6.06 11.06
C GLY A 157 5.56 7.06 10.33
N VAL A 158 5.64 8.35 10.67
CA VAL A 158 4.89 9.40 9.94
C VAL A 158 5.26 9.42 8.47
N GLY A 159 6.56 9.35 8.13
CA GLY A 159 6.99 9.29 6.73
C GLY A 159 6.47 8.05 6.01
N VAL A 160 6.66 6.88 6.61
CA VAL A 160 6.38 5.58 5.98
C VAL A 160 4.88 5.32 5.83
N GLY A 161 4.06 5.73 6.79
CA GLY A 161 2.62 5.45 6.82
C GLY A 161 1.84 6.00 5.61
N GLY A 162 2.43 6.94 4.86
CA GLY A 162 1.86 7.51 3.65
C GLY A 162 2.21 6.81 2.34
N ASN A 163 3.23 5.94 2.31
CA ASN A 163 3.71 5.35 1.05
C ASN A 163 2.65 4.46 0.39
N MET A 164 2.06 3.54 1.15
CA MET A 164 1.04 2.62 0.67
C MET A 164 -0.13 3.32 -0.06
N PRO A 165 -0.82 4.32 0.53
CA PRO A 165 -1.93 4.97 -0.15
C PRO A 165 -1.49 5.81 -1.37
N VAL A 166 -0.38 6.53 -1.25
CA VAL A 166 0.11 7.43 -2.30
C VAL A 166 0.63 6.64 -3.50
N ASP A 167 1.47 5.63 -3.27
CA ASP A 167 2.14 4.88 -4.33
C ASP A 167 1.15 4.05 -5.14
N SER A 168 0.20 3.41 -4.47
CA SER A 168 -0.86 2.62 -5.13
C SER A 168 -1.74 3.49 -6.01
N ALA A 169 -2.10 4.70 -5.53
CA ALA A 169 -2.94 5.63 -6.27
C ALA A 169 -2.20 6.21 -7.49
N VAL A 170 -0.93 6.62 -7.31
CA VAL A 170 -0.07 7.08 -8.42
C VAL A 170 0.09 5.97 -9.45
N PHE A 171 0.39 4.74 -9.05
CA PHE A 171 0.62 3.63 -9.97
C PHE A 171 -0.60 3.36 -10.86
N LEU A 172 -1.81 3.30 -10.29
CA LEU A 172 -3.05 3.04 -11.04
C LEU A 172 -3.52 4.19 -11.95
N ASP A 173 -2.96 5.39 -11.78
CA ASP A 173 -3.28 6.52 -12.65
C ASP A 173 -2.49 6.51 -13.96
N PHE A 174 -1.38 5.79 -14.01
CA PHE A 174 -0.49 5.74 -15.18
C PHE A 174 -0.45 4.37 -15.85
N VAL A 175 -0.95 3.32 -15.19
CA VAL A 175 -0.95 1.95 -15.72
C VAL A 175 -2.23 1.66 -16.50
N PRO A 176 -2.13 1.09 -17.72
CA PRO A 176 -3.30 0.70 -18.51
C PRO A 176 -4.10 -0.41 -17.82
N GLY A 177 -5.42 -0.41 -18.03
CA GLY A 177 -6.36 -1.36 -17.41
C GLY A 177 -5.98 -2.84 -17.56
N SER A 178 -5.38 -3.21 -18.70
CA SER A 178 -4.94 -4.59 -18.98
C SER A 178 -3.82 -5.09 -18.07
N HIS A 179 -3.04 -4.20 -17.45
CA HIS A 179 -1.89 -4.54 -16.61
C HIS A 179 -2.10 -4.19 -15.14
N GLN A 180 -3.35 -3.97 -14.71
CA GLN A 180 -3.65 -3.66 -13.30
C GLN A 180 -3.20 -4.75 -12.32
N PHE A 181 -3.05 -6.00 -12.77
CA PHE A 181 -2.49 -7.09 -11.95
C PHE A 181 -1.06 -6.78 -11.44
N LEU A 182 -0.32 -5.89 -12.11
CA LEU A 182 0.99 -5.44 -11.64
C LEU A 182 0.92 -4.76 -10.27
N LEU A 183 -0.23 -4.21 -9.88
CA LEU A 183 -0.41 -3.68 -8.53
C LEU A 183 -0.31 -4.79 -7.47
N THR A 184 -0.87 -5.98 -7.75
CA THR A 184 -0.69 -7.15 -6.89
C THR A 184 0.78 -7.58 -6.87
N ILE A 185 1.44 -7.56 -8.02
CA ILE A 185 2.87 -7.92 -8.14
C ILE A 185 3.76 -6.89 -7.43
N LEU A 186 3.31 -5.64 -7.23
CA LEU A 186 4.03 -4.62 -6.47
C LEU A 186 4.35 -5.07 -5.03
N SER A 187 3.56 -6.00 -4.48
CA SER A 187 3.86 -6.68 -3.20
C SER A 187 5.21 -7.41 -3.18
N ILE A 188 5.82 -7.72 -4.33
CA ILE A 188 7.17 -8.28 -4.38
C ILE A 188 8.19 -7.37 -3.70
N TRP A 189 8.03 -6.05 -3.83
CA TRP A 189 8.92 -5.07 -3.22
C TRP A 189 8.81 -5.06 -1.70
N TRP A 190 7.61 -5.36 -1.18
CA TRP A 190 7.41 -5.58 0.24
C TRP A 190 8.24 -6.77 0.73
N SER A 191 8.13 -7.92 0.05
CA SER A 191 8.87 -9.13 0.42
C SER A 191 10.39 -8.97 0.26
N ILE A 192 10.84 -8.28 -0.80
CA ILE A 192 12.25 -7.92 -0.99
C ILE A 192 12.72 -7.03 0.17
N GLY A 193 11.91 -6.06 0.61
CA GLY A 193 12.25 -5.21 1.76
C GLY A 193 12.41 -5.98 3.06
N GLN A 194 11.51 -6.92 3.36
CA GLN A 194 11.65 -7.79 4.53
C GLN A 194 12.91 -8.65 4.44
N LEU A 195 13.16 -9.25 3.27
CA LEU A 195 14.35 -10.07 3.04
C LEU A 195 15.64 -9.26 3.21
N VAL A 196 15.74 -8.08 2.59
CA VAL A 196 16.93 -7.22 2.69
C VAL A 196 17.14 -6.72 4.12
N ALA A 197 16.08 -6.30 4.81
CA ALA A 197 16.17 -5.90 6.21
C ALA A 197 16.69 -7.04 7.09
N SER A 198 16.12 -8.25 6.97
CA SER A 198 16.56 -9.41 7.74
C SER A 198 17.98 -9.86 7.37
N LEU A 199 18.36 -9.78 6.10
CA LEU A 199 19.69 -10.18 5.62
C LEU A 199 20.78 -9.22 6.11
N ILE A 200 20.49 -7.93 6.25
CA ILE A 200 21.39 -6.93 6.84
C ILE A 200 21.39 -7.06 8.37
N ALA A 201 20.23 -7.28 8.99
CA ALA A 201 20.10 -7.44 10.43
C ALA A 201 20.86 -8.65 10.96
N TRP A 202 20.88 -9.77 10.21
CA TRP A 202 21.50 -11.02 10.65
C TRP A 202 22.98 -10.88 11.02
N PRO A 203 23.90 -10.47 10.12
CA PRO A 203 25.32 -10.32 10.47
C PRO A 203 25.58 -9.16 11.42
N LEU A 204 24.80 -8.07 11.35
CA LEU A 204 25.03 -6.90 12.20
C LEU A 204 24.63 -7.16 13.65
N ILE A 205 23.44 -7.73 13.87
CA ILE A 205 22.95 -7.97 15.22
C ILE A 205 23.60 -9.21 15.82
N ALA A 206 23.83 -10.28 15.05
CA ALA A 206 24.45 -11.50 15.59
C ALA A 206 25.92 -11.29 16.02
N ASN A 207 26.68 -10.42 15.34
CA ASN A 207 28.11 -10.22 15.64
C ASN A 207 28.42 -8.99 16.50
N PHE A 208 27.58 -7.95 16.47
CA PHE A 208 27.85 -6.66 17.13
C PHE A 208 26.83 -6.29 18.23
N SER A 209 26.18 -7.30 18.83
CA SER A 209 25.27 -7.09 19.97
C SER A 209 25.67 -7.97 21.15
N CYS A 210 25.37 -7.49 22.35
CA CYS A 210 25.58 -8.26 23.58
C CYS A 210 24.75 -9.56 23.56
N PRO A 211 25.21 -10.66 24.18
CA PRO A 211 24.45 -11.91 24.28
C PRO A 211 23.06 -11.72 24.90
N GLU A 212 22.08 -12.55 24.48
CA GLU A 212 20.72 -12.54 25.01
C GLU A 212 20.72 -12.72 26.54
N GLY A 213 20.04 -11.82 27.26
CA GLY A 213 19.92 -11.88 28.73
C GLY A 213 21.09 -11.32 29.53
N SER A 214 22.07 -10.68 28.88
CA SER A 214 23.13 -9.96 29.59
C SER A 214 22.56 -8.76 30.38
N THR A 215 22.87 -8.69 31.68
CA THR A 215 22.40 -7.64 32.59
C THR A 215 23.27 -6.38 32.56
N SER A 216 24.44 -6.45 31.94
CA SER A 216 25.38 -5.35 31.77
C SER A 216 25.83 -5.34 30.31
N CYS A 217 25.23 -4.45 29.51
CA CYS A 217 25.53 -4.30 28.10
C CYS A 217 25.99 -2.86 27.86
N SER A 218 27.29 -2.68 27.61
CA SER A 218 27.86 -1.36 27.34
C SER A 218 27.53 -0.91 25.92
N ARG A 219 27.41 0.41 25.71
CA ARG A 219 27.12 0.99 24.38
C ARG A 219 28.11 0.52 23.31
N SER A 220 29.39 0.40 23.65
CA SER A 220 30.45 -0.03 22.72
C SER A 220 30.27 -1.47 22.22
N GLU A 221 29.62 -2.32 23.02
CA GLU A 221 29.39 -3.74 22.72
C GLU A 221 28.02 -3.98 22.04
N ASN A 222 27.19 -2.94 21.92
CA ASN A 222 25.84 -3.00 21.35
C ASN A 222 25.62 -2.03 20.19
N MET A 223 26.54 -2.08 19.22
CA MET A 223 26.47 -1.21 18.05
C MET A 223 25.66 -1.81 16.89
N GLY A 224 25.30 -3.09 16.95
CA GLY A 224 24.61 -3.82 15.88
C GLY A 224 23.29 -3.19 15.44
N TRP A 225 22.42 -2.82 16.39
CA TRP A 225 21.14 -2.18 16.06
C TRP A 225 21.31 -0.75 15.49
N ARG A 226 22.37 -0.05 15.89
CA ARG A 226 22.69 1.29 15.36
C ARG A 226 23.20 1.21 13.93
N TYR A 227 24.11 0.26 13.65
CA TYR A 227 24.57 -0.01 12.29
C TYR A 227 23.42 -0.44 11.39
N LEU A 228 22.47 -1.23 11.90
CA LEU A 228 21.26 -1.57 11.16
C LEU A 228 20.43 -0.32 10.80
N LEU A 229 20.19 0.58 11.75
CA LEU A 229 19.46 1.83 11.47
C LEU A 229 20.21 2.75 10.50
N TYR A 230 21.53 2.87 10.63
CA TYR A 230 22.34 3.68 9.71
C TYR A 230 22.33 3.09 8.29
N THR A 231 22.46 1.77 8.15
CA THR A 231 22.45 1.12 6.84
C THR A 231 21.08 1.22 6.17
N LEU A 232 19.99 0.93 6.89
CA LEU A 232 18.63 1.00 6.35
C LEU A 232 18.16 2.45 6.09
N GLY A 233 18.53 3.39 6.95
CA GLY A 233 18.33 4.83 6.72
C GLY A 233 19.07 5.31 5.47
N GLY A 234 20.33 4.88 5.31
CA GLY A 234 21.14 5.17 4.13
C GLY A 234 20.55 4.59 2.84
N ILE A 235 20.12 3.32 2.86
CA ILE A 235 19.42 2.69 1.73
C ILE A 235 18.15 3.47 1.38
N THR A 236 17.34 3.83 2.38
CA THR A 236 16.11 4.61 2.17
C THR A 236 16.41 5.98 1.53
N LEU A 237 17.49 6.65 1.92
CA LEU A 237 17.92 7.90 1.28
C LEU A 237 18.42 7.71 -0.15
N VAL A 238 19.11 6.61 -0.45
CA VAL A 238 19.51 6.27 -1.82
C VAL A 238 18.28 6.02 -2.68
N LEU A 239 17.28 5.30 -2.15
CA LEU A 239 16.00 5.08 -2.83
C LEU A 239 15.24 6.39 -3.06
N TRP A 240 15.26 7.31 -2.08
CA TRP A 240 14.71 8.65 -2.24
C TRP A 240 15.45 9.44 -3.33
N ALA A 241 16.78 9.45 -3.32
CA ALA A 241 17.58 10.13 -4.33
C ALA A 241 17.34 9.56 -5.73
N ALA A 242 17.25 8.22 -5.85
CA ALA A 242 16.87 7.56 -7.09
C ALA A 242 15.48 8.01 -7.56
N ARG A 243 14.50 8.05 -6.65
CA ARG A 243 13.13 8.50 -6.93
C ARG A 243 13.04 9.96 -7.36
N PHE A 244 13.84 10.85 -6.78
CA PHE A 244 13.80 12.28 -7.06
C PHE A 244 14.63 12.68 -8.29
N PHE A 245 15.82 12.11 -8.48
CA PHE A 245 16.75 12.50 -9.53
C PHE A 245 16.67 11.63 -10.80
N LEU A 246 16.38 10.33 -10.69
CA LEU A 246 16.36 9.44 -11.85
C LEU A 246 15.00 9.39 -12.55
N PHE A 247 13.92 9.77 -11.87
CA PHE A 247 12.57 9.69 -12.42
C PHE A 247 11.76 10.95 -12.12
N HIS A 248 11.36 11.66 -13.16
CA HIS A 248 10.45 12.80 -13.04
C HIS A 248 9.01 12.30 -13.05
N LEU A 249 8.39 12.19 -11.88
CA LEU A 249 6.98 11.86 -11.77
C LEU A 249 6.14 13.05 -12.26
N GLU A 250 5.39 12.83 -13.35
CA GLU A 250 4.35 13.75 -13.80
C GLU A 250 3.15 13.73 -12.83
N GLU A 251 2.45 14.85 -12.69
CA GLU A 251 1.24 14.89 -11.89
C GLU A 251 0.13 14.03 -12.54
N SER A 252 -0.79 13.47 -11.75
CA SER A 252 -1.84 12.61 -12.29
C SER A 252 -2.75 13.37 -13.27
N PRO A 253 -2.96 12.88 -14.51
CA PRO A 253 -3.87 13.49 -15.47
C PRO A 253 -5.31 13.57 -14.94
N ARG A 254 -5.73 12.56 -14.17
CA ARG A 254 -7.06 12.51 -13.55
C ARG A 254 -7.20 13.58 -12.46
N PHE A 255 -6.15 13.77 -11.67
CA PHE A 255 -6.11 14.83 -10.66
C PHE A 255 -6.20 16.22 -11.30
N LEU A 256 -5.47 16.46 -12.39
CA LEU A 256 -5.50 17.73 -13.12
C LEU A 256 -6.88 18.04 -13.72
N VAL A 257 -7.55 17.07 -14.32
CA VAL A 257 -8.95 17.23 -14.78
C VAL A 257 -9.91 17.47 -13.61
N GLY A 258 -9.68 16.83 -12.47
CA GLY A 258 -10.44 17.10 -11.24
C GLY A 258 -10.33 18.55 -10.76
N LEU A 259 -9.21 19.22 -11.05
CA LEU A 259 -8.98 20.64 -10.80
C LEU A 259 -9.46 21.56 -11.94
N GLY A 260 -10.00 21.01 -13.03
CA GLY A 260 -10.39 21.75 -14.23
C GLY A 260 -9.23 22.17 -15.13
N ARG A 261 -8.03 21.61 -14.95
CA ARG A 261 -6.81 21.90 -15.74
C ARG A 261 -6.66 20.89 -16.88
N ASP A 262 -7.57 20.92 -17.83
CA ASP A 262 -7.66 19.93 -18.91
C ASP A 262 -6.45 19.98 -19.86
N GLU A 263 -5.96 21.19 -20.21
CA GLU A 263 -4.78 21.37 -21.06
C GLU A 263 -3.54 20.68 -20.49
N GLU A 264 -3.32 20.81 -19.18
CA GLU A 264 -2.18 20.20 -18.52
C GLU A 264 -2.30 18.69 -18.43
N ALA A 265 -3.51 18.16 -18.23
CA ALA A 265 -3.76 16.73 -18.24
C ALA A 265 -3.39 16.11 -19.60
N VAL A 266 -3.78 16.75 -20.70
CA VAL A 266 -3.42 16.32 -22.06
C VAL A 266 -1.92 16.46 -22.29
N ALA A 267 -1.30 17.54 -21.83
CA ALA A 267 0.15 17.73 -21.92
C ALA A 267 0.93 16.63 -21.20
N VAL A 268 0.48 16.19 -20.01
CA VAL A 268 1.08 15.05 -19.29
C VAL A 268 0.98 13.77 -20.11
N VAL A 269 -0.18 13.46 -20.67
CA VAL A 269 -0.37 12.25 -21.50
C VAL A 269 0.57 12.27 -22.71
N HIS A 270 0.74 13.42 -23.38
CA HIS A 270 1.73 13.55 -24.45
C HIS A 270 3.17 13.38 -23.98
N ARG A 271 3.54 13.89 -22.81
CA ARG A 271 4.89 13.70 -22.24
C ARG A 271 5.16 12.22 -21.97
N ILE A 272 4.19 11.50 -21.40
CA ILE A 272 4.27 10.05 -21.18
C ILE A 272 4.39 9.29 -22.50
N ALA A 273 3.57 9.65 -23.50
CA ALA A 273 3.65 9.05 -24.83
C ALA A 273 5.05 9.22 -25.43
N ARG A 274 5.62 10.44 -25.39
CA ARG A 274 6.99 10.72 -25.87
C ARG A 274 8.05 9.92 -25.11
N PHE A 275 7.94 9.82 -23.78
CA PHE A 275 8.87 9.02 -22.98
C PHE A 275 8.82 7.53 -23.37
N ASN A 276 7.64 7.04 -23.73
CA ASN A 276 7.43 5.67 -24.20
C ASN A 276 7.79 5.47 -25.68
N GLY A 277 8.20 6.53 -26.41
CA GLY A 277 8.48 6.48 -27.84
C GLY A 277 7.22 6.30 -28.70
N ARG A 278 6.05 6.67 -28.18
CA ARG A 278 4.77 6.63 -28.91
C ARG A 278 4.20 8.03 -29.10
N VAL A 279 3.21 8.14 -29.98
CA VAL A 279 2.43 9.36 -30.20
C VAL A 279 1.02 9.11 -29.69
N SER A 280 0.47 10.05 -28.93
CA SER A 280 -0.94 10.05 -28.54
C SER A 280 -1.70 11.02 -29.45
N SER A 281 -2.84 10.58 -29.96
CA SER A 281 -3.79 11.37 -30.77
C SER A 281 -4.72 12.24 -29.92
N LEU A 282 -4.61 12.17 -28.59
CA LEU A 282 -5.48 12.90 -27.66
C LEU A 282 -5.35 14.41 -27.87
N MET A 283 -6.47 15.10 -28.05
CA MET A 283 -6.52 16.56 -28.13
C MET A 283 -7.32 17.14 -26.97
N VAL A 284 -7.00 18.39 -26.58
CA VAL A 284 -7.72 19.11 -25.52
C VAL A 284 -9.21 19.20 -25.82
N GLU A 285 -9.55 19.51 -27.07
CA GLU A 285 -10.94 19.58 -27.54
C GLU A 285 -11.73 18.29 -27.28
N GLN A 286 -11.10 17.12 -27.38
CA GLN A 286 -11.80 15.84 -27.11
C GLN A 286 -12.17 15.68 -25.63
N VAL A 287 -11.34 16.20 -24.73
CA VAL A 287 -11.60 16.19 -23.28
C VAL A 287 -12.68 17.22 -22.93
N GLU A 288 -12.61 18.41 -23.52
CA GLU A 288 -13.62 19.45 -23.33
C GLU A 288 -14.98 19.04 -23.87
N LEU A 289 -15.04 18.51 -25.11
CA LEU A 289 -16.26 17.99 -25.75
C LEU A 289 -16.91 16.87 -24.93
N ALA A 290 -16.10 15.96 -24.35
CA ALA A 290 -16.62 14.91 -23.48
C ALA A 290 -17.26 15.49 -22.21
N GLY A 291 -16.65 16.53 -21.64
CA GLY A 291 -17.21 17.27 -20.51
C GLY A 291 -18.50 18.02 -20.86
N GLU A 292 -18.54 18.69 -22.01
CA GLU A 292 -19.71 19.44 -22.47
C GLU A 292 -20.89 18.54 -22.78
N LYS A 293 -20.68 17.39 -23.45
CA LYS A 293 -21.74 16.41 -23.73
C LYS A 293 -22.36 15.86 -22.44
N ALA A 294 -21.53 15.56 -21.45
CA ALA A 294 -22.01 15.09 -20.14
C ALA A 294 -22.74 16.19 -19.35
N GLY A 295 -22.22 17.42 -19.37
CA GLY A 295 -22.83 18.57 -18.71
C GLY A 295 -24.12 19.06 -19.39
N ALA A 296 -24.28 18.84 -20.70
CA ALA A 296 -25.51 19.09 -21.43
C ALA A 296 -26.63 18.13 -20.99
N GLY A 297 -26.30 16.88 -20.68
CA GLY A 297 -27.23 15.92 -20.07
C GLY A 297 -27.71 16.33 -18.68
N GLU A 298 -26.84 16.92 -17.85
CA GLU A 298 -27.20 17.44 -16.52
C GLU A 298 -28.01 18.75 -16.58
N ARG A 299 -27.74 19.64 -17.56
CA ARG A 299 -28.55 20.85 -17.79
C ARG A 299 -30.00 20.51 -18.17
N ALA A 300 -30.23 19.38 -18.84
CA ALA A 300 -31.58 18.87 -19.12
C ALA A 300 -32.25 18.22 -17.89
N ALA A 301 -31.48 17.76 -16.89
CA ALA A 301 -31.95 17.00 -15.73
C ALA A 301 -32.08 17.82 -14.41
N GLY A 302 -31.84 19.13 -14.45
CA GLY A 302 -32.06 20.01 -13.28
C GLY A 302 -30.82 20.20 -12.41
N GLY A 303 -29.95 21.10 -12.87
CA GLY A 303 -29.09 22.01 -12.09
C GLY A 303 -28.42 21.52 -10.81
N ARG A 304 -27.14 21.17 -10.91
CA ARG A 304 -26.16 21.39 -9.83
C ARG A 304 -24.89 22.04 -10.38
N LYS A 305 -24.40 23.06 -9.67
CA LYS A 305 -23.27 23.90 -10.08
C LYS A 305 -21.97 23.11 -10.12
N LEU A 306 -21.14 23.41 -11.14
CA LEU A 306 -19.72 23.11 -11.18
C LEU A 306 -19.06 23.45 -9.83
N LEU A 307 -18.26 22.51 -9.35
CA LEU A 307 -17.61 22.52 -8.04
C LEU A 307 -16.84 23.82 -7.78
N SER A 308 -17.21 24.49 -6.69
CA SER A 308 -16.46 25.61 -6.13
C SER A 308 -15.11 25.11 -5.62
N GLN A 309 -14.01 25.82 -5.96
CA GLN A 309 -12.66 25.64 -5.42
C GLN A 309 -12.60 25.57 -3.87
N SER A 310 -13.65 26.01 -3.17
CA SER A 310 -13.77 25.96 -1.71
C SER A 310 -14.16 24.59 -1.13
N SER A 311 -14.43 23.56 -1.95
CA SER A 311 -14.74 22.20 -1.45
C SER A 311 -13.50 21.35 -1.14
N MET A 312 -12.29 21.87 -1.39
CA MET A 312 -11.02 21.18 -1.08
C MET A 312 -10.85 20.82 0.40
N PHE A 313 -11.65 21.39 1.31
CA PHE A 313 -11.55 21.12 2.75
C PHE A 313 -12.53 20.05 3.27
N SER A 314 -13.28 19.33 2.43
CA SER A 314 -14.55 18.77 2.91
C SER A 314 -14.55 17.27 3.20
N MET A 315 -15.16 16.92 4.33
CA MET A 315 -15.96 15.70 4.58
C MET A 315 -16.79 15.20 3.37
N GLY A 316 -16.95 15.98 2.30
CA GLY A 316 -17.50 15.58 1.01
C GLY A 316 -16.84 14.37 0.35
N HIS A 317 -15.51 14.21 0.37
CA HIS A 317 -14.84 13.01 -0.18
C HIS A 317 -15.14 11.76 0.65
N ILE A 318 -15.14 11.90 1.98
CA ILE A 318 -15.54 10.81 2.89
C ILE A 318 -17.02 10.49 2.69
N LYS A 319 -17.88 11.49 2.58
CA LYS A 319 -19.32 11.31 2.37
C LYS A 319 -19.61 10.67 1.01
N ALA A 320 -18.82 10.96 -0.02
CA ALA A 320 -18.90 10.35 -1.35
C ALA A 320 -18.75 8.82 -1.28
N LEU A 321 -17.84 8.32 -0.43
CA LEU A 321 -17.62 6.89 -0.21
C LEU A 321 -18.82 6.15 0.44
N PHE A 322 -19.79 6.89 0.99
CA PHE A 322 -20.99 6.34 1.63
C PHE A 322 -22.30 6.73 0.90
N VAL A 323 -22.24 7.27 -0.32
CA VAL A 323 -23.44 7.72 -1.06
C VAL A 323 -24.34 6.55 -1.46
N THR A 324 -23.77 5.49 -2.04
CA THR A 324 -24.54 4.33 -2.51
C THR A 324 -24.48 3.21 -1.46
N ARG A 325 -25.60 2.55 -1.17
CA ARG A 325 -25.65 1.43 -0.21
C ARG A 325 -24.60 0.34 -0.48
N ARG A 326 -24.34 0.03 -1.75
CA ARG A 326 -23.35 -0.97 -2.18
C ARG A 326 -21.91 -0.51 -1.97
N LEU A 327 -21.60 0.77 -2.22
CA LEU A 327 -20.29 1.36 -1.96
C LEU A 327 -20.05 1.52 -0.46
N ALA A 328 -21.02 2.03 0.30
CA ALA A 328 -20.98 2.14 1.75
C ALA A 328 -20.70 0.79 2.43
N TRP A 329 -21.37 -0.28 1.97
CA TRP A 329 -21.15 -1.64 2.45
C TRP A 329 -19.73 -2.13 2.15
N SER A 330 -19.24 -1.88 0.95
CA SER A 330 -17.89 -2.30 0.51
C SER A 330 -16.80 -1.53 1.26
N THR A 331 -16.94 -0.21 1.40
CA THR A 331 -16.06 0.65 2.19
C THR A 331 -16.01 0.17 3.65
N SER A 332 -17.17 -0.09 4.26
CA SER A 332 -17.25 -0.56 5.65
C SER A 332 -16.61 -1.94 5.85
N LEU A 333 -16.84 -2.87 4.91
CA LEU A 333 -16.20 -4.19 4.92
C LEU A 333 -14.68 -4.09 4.75
N LEU A 334 -14.19 -3.25 3.83
CA LEU A 334 -12.76 -3.06 3.64
C LEU A 334 -12.09 -2.44 4.88
N ILE A 335 -12.71 -1.44 5.51
CA ILE A 335 -12.24 -0.87 6.79
C ILE A 335 -12.17 -1.95 7.86
N ALA A 336 -13.21 -2.78 7.98
CA ALA A 336 -13.25 -3.87 8.95
C ALA A 336 -12.18 -4.94 8.67
N LEU A 337 -12.00 -5.34 7.40
CA LEU A 337 -10.96 -6.28 6.98
C LEU A 337 -9.57 -5.76 7.33
N TRP A 338 -9.26 -4.53 6.93
CA TRP A 338 -7.99 -3.87 7.21
C TRP A 338 -7.73 -3.65 8.69
N GLY A 339 -8.76 -3.35 9.47
CA GLY A 339 -8.67 -3.23 10.93
C GLY A 339 -8.40 -4.57 11.62
N ILE A 340 -9.18 -5.61 11.29
CA ILE A 340 -9.04 -6.94 11.89
C ILE A 340 -7.71 -7.59 11.51
N ILE A 341 -7.37 -7.58 10.21
CA ILE A 341 -6.11 -8.12 9.71
C ILE A 341 -4.93 -7.32 10.27
N GLY A 342 -5.04 -6.00 10.34
CA GLY A 342 -4.06 -5.12 10.97
C GLY A 342 -3.81 -5.45 12.44
N LEU A 343 -4.88 -5.62 13.23
CA LEU A 343 -4.76 -6.02 14.64
C LEU A 343 -4.05 -7.37 14.77
N ALA A 344 -4.52 -8.38 14.04
CA ALA A 344 -4.03 -9.75 14.15
C ALA A 344 -2.56 -9.87 13.72
N SER A 345 -2.19 -9.16 12.65
CA SER A 345 -0.83 -9.23 12.13
C SER A 345 0.16 -8.43 12.94
N THR A 346 -0.21 -7.26 13.46
CA THR A 346 0.67 -6.47 14.32
C THR A 346 0.89 -7.16 15.65
N LEU A 347 -0.14 -7.83 16.20
CA LEU A 347 -0.05 -8.64 17.41
C LEU A 347 0.87 -9.86 17.22
N TYR A 348 0.97 -10.40 16.02
CA TYR A 348 1.88 -11.50 15.72
C TYR A 348 3.28 -11.02 15.30
N ASN A 349 3.40 -10.25 14.21
CA ASN A 349 4.68 -9.88 13.59
C ASN A 349 5.55 -8.97 14.45
N SER A 350 4.97 -8.01 15.18
CA SER A 350 5.76 -7.10 16.03
C SER A 350 6.44 -7.83 17.19
N PHE A 351 5.89 -8.99 17.58
CA PHE A 351 6.38 -9.81 18.67
C PHE A 351 6.95 -11.15 18.18
N LEU A 352 6.93 -11.42 16.88
CA LEU A 352 7.40 -12.68 16.32
C LEU A 352 8.88 -12.95 16.66
N PRO A 353 9.81 -11.98 16.53
CA PRO A 353 11.20 -12.22 16.93
C PRO A 353 11.34 -12.55 18.41
N TYR A 354 10.55 -11.90 19.27
CA TYR A 354 10.52 -12.19 20.71
C TYR A 354 9.90 -13.57 21.03
N LEU A 355 8.82 -13.96 20.32
CA LEU A 355 8.20 -15.27 20.44
C LEU A 355 9.13 -16.38 19.94
N LEU A 356 9.87 -16.16 18.85
CA LEU A 356 10.88 -17.08 18.33
C LEU A 356 12.05 -17.21 19.30
N ALA A 357 12.54 -16.11 19.87
CA ALA A 357 13.62 -16.15 20.87
C ALA A 357 13.17 -16.88 22.14
N SER A 358 12.00 -16.54 22.70
CA SER A 358 11.49 -17.16 23.93
C SER A 358 11.13 -18.64 23.78
N ARG A 359 10.58 -19.06 22.62
CA ARG A 359 10.34 -20.48 22.33
C ARG A 359 11.61 -21.21 21.97
N GLY A 360 12.51 -20.59 21.19
CA GLY A 360 13.85 -21.10 20.91
C GLY A 360 14.64 -21.36 22.19
N ALA A 361 14.50 -20.51 23.20
CA ALA A 361 15.12 -20.68 24.51
C ALA A 361 14.59 -21.92 25.25
N ARG A 362 13.30 -22.24 25.10
CA ARG A 362 12.73 -23.50 25.63
C ARG A 362 13.22 -24.73 24.88
N PHE A 363 13.61 -24.58 23.61
CA PHE A 363 14.16 -25.67 22.80
C PHE A 363 15.69 -25.77 22.86
N GLY A 364 16.38 -24.83 23.53
CA GLY A 364 17.84 -24.81 23.65
C GLY A 364 18.59 -24.12 22.51
N ASP A 365 17.89 -23.44 21.59
CA ASP A 365 18.42 -22.86 20.35
C ASP A 365 18.33 -21.32 20.30
N SER A 366 18.14 -20.61 21.42
CA SER A 366 18.01 -19.14 21.46
C SER A 366 19.35 -18.42 21.29
N THR A 367 19.83 -18.34 20.05
CA THR A 367 20.94 -17.46 19.69
C THR A 367 20.42 -16.43 18.70
N TYR A 368 20.91 -15.19 18.73
CA TYR A 368 20.57 -14.20 17.70
C TYR A 368 20.75 -14.76 16.29
N TYR A 369 21.82 -15.52 16.06
CA TYR A 369 22.07 -16.19 14.80
C TYR A 369 20.88 -17.03 14.29
N THR A 370 20.24 -17.84 15.15
CA THR A 370 19.12 -18.71 14.74
C THR A 370 17.85 -17.90 14.48
N THR A 371 17.56 -16.91 15.33
CA THR A 371 16.40 -16.02 15.17
C THR A 371 16.47 -15.25 13.85
N TYR A 372 17.57 -14.54 13.57
CA TYR A 372 17.71 -13.77 12.34
C TYR A 372 17.86 -14.63 11.09
N ARG A 373 18.52 -15.80 11.18
CA ARG A 373 18.51 -16.79 10.09
C ARG A 373 17.09 -17.19 9.72
N ASN A 374 16.25 -17.46 10.72
CA ASN A 374 14.86 -17.84 10.49
C ASN A 374 14.09 -16.68 9.85
N GLU A 375 14.29 -15.42 10.27
CA GLU A 375 13.71 -14.24 9.63
C GLU A 375 14.12 -14.09 8.15
N VAL A 376 15.39 -14.40 7.80
CA VAL A 376 15.85 -14.41 6.40
C VAL A 376 15.13 -15.49 5.58
N ILE A 377 14.94 -16.68 6.15
CA ILE A 377 14.21 -17.78 5.49
C ILE A 377 12.76 -17.36 5.23
N LEU A 378 12.09 -16.75 6.23
CA LEU A 378 10.73 -16.25 6.08
C LEU A 378 10.62 -15.16 5.01
N GLY A 379 11.56 -14.21 4.98
CA GLY A 379 11.64 -13.17 3.95
C GLY A 379 11.87 -13.74 2.55
N ALA A 380 12.73 -14.75 2.41
CA ALA A 380 13.04 -15.39 1.13
C ALA A 380 11.81 -16.11 0.54
N ILE A 381 10.99 -16.73 1.39
CA ILE A 381 9.75 -17.38 0.99
C ILE A 381 8.70 -16.37 0.51
N GLY A 382 8.71 -15.14 1.02
CA GLY A 382 7.77 -14.09 0.59
C GLY A 382 7.93 -13.71 -0.89
N VAL A 383 9.13 -13.78 -1.46
CA VAL A 383 9.40 -13.36 -2.85
C VAL A 383 8.59 -14.16 -3.90
N PRO A 384 8.62 -15.52 -3.91
CA PRO A 384 7.80 -16.29 -4.84
C PRO A 384 6.28 -16.12 -4.60
N CYS A 385 5.86 -15.74 -3.38
CA CYS A 385 4.45 -15.52 -3.07
C CYS A 385 3.83 -14.39 -3.88
N ALA A 386 4.56 -13.32 -4.18
CA ALA A 386 4.03 -12.18 -4.94
C ALA A 386 3.60 -12.59 -6.37
N PHE A 387 4.37 -13.48 -7.01
CA PHE A 387 4.03 -14.04 -8.31
C PHE A 387 2.81 -14.95 -8.24
N LEU A 388 2.75 -15.81 -7.21
CA LEU A 388 1.60 -16.68 -6.99
C LEU A 388 0.34 -15.89 -6.62
N ALA A 389 0.45 -14.79 -5.88
CA ALA A 389 -0.64 -13.87 -5.59
C ALA A 389 -1.17 -13.24 -6.89
N GLY A 390 -0.29 -12.71 -7.74
CA GLY A 390 -0.66 -12.20 -9.06
C GLY A 390 -1.39 -13.24 -9.92
N TRP A 391 -0.84 -14.45 -10.01
CA TRP A 391 -1.42 -15.56 -10.77
C TRP A 391 -2.78 -16.02 -10.21
N SER A 392 -2.90 -16.16 -8.89
CA SER A 392 -4.12 -16.64 -8.23
C SER A 392 -5.30 -15.67 -8.39
N VAL A 393 -5.03 -14.37 -8.38
CA VAL A 393 -6.02 -13.29 -8.60
C VAL A 393 -6.63 -13.35 -10.01
N GLU A 394 -5.87 -13.84 -11.00
CA GLU A 394 -6.34 -13.98 -12.37
C GLU A 394 -7.09 -15.29 -12.65
N GLN A 395 -7.25 -16.19 -11.67
CA GLN A 395 -7.92 -17.49 -11.89
C GLN A 395 -9.44 -17.37 -11.97
N ARG A 396 -10.06 -17.88 -13.06
CA ARG A 396 -11.49 -17.68 -13.45
C ARG A 396 -12.49 -17.98 -12.34
N TYR A 397 -12.19 -19.00 -11.53
CA TYR A 397 -13.12 -19.55 -10.52
C TYR A 397 -12.90 -19.00 -9.11
N ILE A 398 -11.68 -18.55 -8.80
CA ILE A 398 -11.31 -18.11 -7.45
C ILE A 398 -11.45 -16.59 -7.32
N GLY A 399 -11.02 -15.85 -8.35
CA GLY A 399 -11.01 -14.39 -8.33
C GLY A 399 -10.21 -13.81 -7.17
N ARG A 400 -10.37 -12.51 -6.93
CA ARG A 400 -9.71 -11.77 -5.83
C ARG A 400 -10.33 -12.11 -4.48
N ARG A 401 -11.66 -12.20 -4.44
CA ARG A 401 -12.40 -12.50 -3.20
C ARG A 401 -12.10 -13.91 -2.68
N GLY A 402 -12.11 -14.93 -3.55
CA GLY A 402 -11.82 -16.30 -3.17
C GLY A 402 -10.36 -16.46 -2.74
N THR A 403 -9.43 -15.80 -3.44
CA THR A 403 -8.00 -15.85 -3.10
C THR A 403 -7.75 -15.26 -1.72
N LEU A 404 -8.38 -14.12 -1.40
CA LEU A 404 -8.27 -13.49 -0.07
C LEU A 404 -8.83 -14.42 1.03
N ALA A 405 -9.99 -15.03 0.82
CA ALA A 405 -10.60 -15.93 1.80
C ALA A 405 -9.79 -17.21 2.04
N ILE A 406 -9.31 -17.85 0.96
CA ILE A 406 -8.50 -19.08 1.03
C ILE A 406 -7.15 -18.79 1.71
N SER A 407 -6.46 -17.73 1.29
CA SER A 407 -5.17 -17.36 1.88
C SER A 407 -5.29 -16.95 3.34
N ALA A 408 -6.33 -16.21 3.74
CA ALA A 408 -6.61 -15.91 5.15
C ALA A 408 -6.89 -17.19 5.97
N GLY A 409 -7.74 -18.09 5.45
CA GLY A 409 -8.04 -19.37 6.11
C GLY A 409 -6.79 -20.21 6.33
N LEU A 410 -5.96 -20.38 5.28
CA LEU A 410 -4.70 -21.12 5.37
C LEU A 410 -3.72 -20.43 6.32
N THR A 411 -3.58 -19.11 6.26
CA THR A 411 -2.74 -18.33 7.20
C THR A 411 -3.12 -18.64 8.64
N SER A 412 -4.42 -18.67 8.96
CA SER A 412 -4.90 -19.02 10.29
C SER A 412 -4.60 -20.47 10.67
N VAL A 413 -4.74 -21.43 9.76
CA VAL A 413 -4.43 -22.85 10.00
C VAL A 413 -2.95 -23.02 10.34
N PHE A 414 -2.05 -22.42 9.56
CA PHE A 414 -0.60 -22.46 9.83
C PHE A 414 -0.24 -21.77 11.14
N LEU A 415 -0.91 -20.65 11.45
CA LEU A 415 -0.73 -19.94 12.70
C LEU A 415 -1.15 -20.78 13.91
N PHE A 416 -2.28 -21.48 13.85
CA PHE A 416 -2.69 -22.42 14.90
C PHE A 416 -1.74 -23.63 14.98
N ALA A 417 -1.33 -24.18 13.84
CA ALA A 417 -0.40 -25.30 13.79
C ALA A 417 0.95 -24.96 14.43
N SER A 418 1.41 -23.71 14.33
CA SER A 418 2.63 -23.23 15.01
C SER A 418 2.61 -23.42 16.53
N THR A 419 1.43 -23.51 17.17
CA THR A 419 1.31 -23.76 18.61
C THR A 419 1.56 -25.22 18.99
N THR A 420 1.49 -26.14 18.02
CA THR A 420 1.73 -27.58 18.22
C THR A 420 3.19 -28.00 18.02
N ALA A 421 4.06 -27.05 17.65
CA ALA A 421 5.48 -27.31 17.40
C ALA A 421 6.19 -27.81 18.67
N ARG A 422 6.94 -28.91 18.52
CA ARG A 422 7.71 -29.54 19.62
C ARG A 422 9.23 -29.33 19.49
N ASN A 423 9.69 -28.82 18.36
CA ASN A 423 11.09 -28.53 18.07
C ASN A 423 11.21 -27.23 17.23
N SER A 424 12.42 -26.68 17.19
CA SER A 424 12.76 -25.45 16.48
C SER A 424 12.46 -25.54 14.97
N ASP A 425 12.80 -26.68 14.34
CA ASP A 425 12.60 -26.88 12.91
C ASP A 425 11.12 -26.99 12.50
N ALA A 426 10.27 -27.65 13.31
CA ALA A 426 8.84 -27.65 13.01
C ALA A 426 8.23 -26.26 13.23
N LEU A 427 8.68 -25.50 14.24
CA LEU A 427 8.23 -24.13 14.45
C LEU A 427 8.59 -23.25 13.24
N LEU A 428 9.81 -23.41 12.69
CA LEU A 428 10.21 -22.75 11.45
C LEU A 428 9.32 -23.18 10.27
N GLY A 429 9.09 -24.47 10.08
CA GLY A 429 8.23 -24.98 9.01
C GLY A 429 6.80 -24.42 9.04
N TRP A 430 6.19 -24.34 10.23
CA TRP A 430 4.87 -23.71 10.38
C TRP A 430 4.90 -22.21 10.11
N ASN A 431 5.96 -21.51 10.54
CA ASN A 431 6.14 -20.09 10.24
C ASN A 431 6.37 -19.83 8.75
N CYS A 432 7.07 -20.72 8.04
CA CYS A 432 7.23 -20.66 6.59
C CYS A 432 5.87 -20.73 5.89
N GLY A 433 4.99 -21.64 6.32
CA GLY A 433 3.62 -21.72 5.81
C GLY A 433 2.81 -20.45 6.12
N TYR A 434 2.88 -19.97 7.36
CA TYR A 434 2.24 -18.70 7.75
C TYR A 434 2.71 -17.53 6.88
N ALA A 435 4.03 -17.34 6.73
CA ALA A 435 4.61 -16.26 5.95
C ALA A 435 4.20 -16.35 4.48
N PHE A 436 4.18 -17.57 3.91
CA PHE A 436 3.78 -17.80 2.53
C PHE A 436 2.33 -17.36 2.26
N PHE A 437 1.37 -17.87 3.04
CA PHE A 437 -0.04 -17.55 2.84
C PHE A 437 -0.39 -16.12 3.28
N SER A 438 0.30 -15.59 4.28
CA SER A 438 0.10 -14.22 4.74
C SER A 438 0.55 -13.20 3.69
N ASN A 439 1.69 -13.42 3.01
CA ASN A 439 2.12 -12.55 1.90
C ASN A 439 1.11 -12.57 0.74
N ILE A 440 0.53 -13.72 0.41
CA ILE A 440 -0.53 -13.82 -0.60
C ILE A 440 -1.76 -13.01 -0.17
N MET A 441 -2.21 -13.20 1.08
CA MET A 441 -3.35 -12.48 1.65
C MET A 441 -3.16 -10.96 1.57
N TYR A 442 -1.98 -10.46 1.96
CA TYR A 442 -1.67 -9.04 1.90
C TYR A 442 -1.59 -8.51 0.47
N GLY A 443 -0.89 -9.19 -0.43
CA GLY A 443 -0.78 -8.76 -1.83
C GLY A 443 -2.15 -8.58 -2.49
N VAL A 444 -3.08 -9.51 -2.23
CA VAL A 444 -4.46 -9.44 -2.72
C VAL A 444 -5.24 -8.31 -2.07
N LEU A 445 -5.14 -8.15 -0.75
CA LEU A 445 -5.86 -7.11 0.00
C LEU A 445 -5.42 -5.69 -0.42
N TYR A 446 -4.12 -5.49 -0.63
CA TYR A 446 -3.57 -4.23 -1.14
C TYR A 446 -4.03 -3.93 -2.56
N ALA A 447 -4.26 -4.95 -3.40
CA ALA A 447 -4.73 -4.75 -4.76
C ALA A 447 -6.25 -4.48 -4.83
N ILE A 448 -7.06 -5.17 -4.02
CA ILE A 448 -8.52 -4.96 -3.98
C ILE A 448 -8.88 -3.55 -3.53
N SER A 449 -8.16 -3.01 -2.54
CA SER A 449 -8.52 -1.74 -1.89
C SER A 449 -8.64 -0.56 -2.88
N PRO A 450 -7.60 -0.22 -3.66
CA PRO A 450 -7.68 0.90 -4.60
C PRO A 450 -8.51 0.58 -5.86
N GLU A 451 -8.79 -0.69 -6.14
CA GLU A 451 -9.67 -1.08 -7.25
C GLU A 451 -11.15 -0.94 -6.93
N VAL A 452 -11.54 -1.12 -5.66
CA VAL A 452 -12.93 -0.97 -5.20
C VAL A 452 -13.31 0.51 -5.03
N PHE A 453 -12.35 1.42 -4.89
CA PHE A 453 -12.64 2.86 -4.73
C PHE A 453 -12.67 3.61 -6.07
N PRO A 454 -13.64 4.53 -6.26
CA PRO A 454 -13.70 5.43 -7.43
C PRO A 454 -12.42 6.23 -7.62
N ALA A 455 -12.00 6.50 -8.87
CA ALA A 455 -10.70 7.15 -9.10
C ALA A 455 -10.58 8.54 -8.45
N LYS A 456 -11.69 9.29 -8.36
CA LYS A 456 -11.74 10.61 -7.74
C LYS A 456 -11.46 10.59 -6.22
N ASP A 457 -11.96 9.57 -5.54
CA ASP A 457 -11.90 9.46 -4.06
C ASP A 457 -11.00 8.31 -3.59
N ARG A 458 -10.21 7.71 -4.51
CA ARG A 458 -9.36 6.54 -4.26
C ARG A 458 -8.30 6.82 -3.19
N GLY A 459 -7.68 7.99 -3.23
CA GLY A 459 -6.68 8.42 -2.25
C GLY A 459 -7.26 8.42 -0.84
N THR A 460 -8.35 9.17 -0.66
CA THR A 460 -9.13 9.22 0.59
C THR A 460 -9.64 7.84 1.05
N GLY A 461 -10.18 7.01 0.15
CA GLY A 461 -10.66 5.65 0.49
C GLY A 461 -9.54 4.74 1.00
N ASN A 462 -8.40 4.73 0.31
CA ASN A 462 -7.23 3.95 0.73
C ASN A 462 -6.57 4.54 1.98
N GLY A 463 -6.63 5.86 2.17
CA GLY A 463 -6.23 6.54 3.40
C GLY A 463 -7.08 6.13 4.59
N LEU A 464 -8.39 5.97 4.42
CA LEU A 464 -9.32 5.55 5.47
C LEU A 464 -9.09 4.10 5.89
N THR A 465 -8.90 3.18 4.93
CA THR A 465 -8.56 1.78 5.21
C THR A 465 -7.19 1.67 5.89
N ALA A 466 -6.18 2.39 5.39
CA ALA A 466 -4.86 2.44 6.02
C ALA A 466 -4.94 2.99 7.45
N THR A 467 -5.68 4.07 7.67
CA THR A 467 -5.91 4.65 9.01
C THR A 467 -6.54 3.63 9.94
N ALA A 468 -7.54 2.87 9.47
CA ALA A 468 -8.15 1.80 10.26
C ALA A 468 -7.11 0.74 10.67
N THR A 469 -6.32 0.23 9.72
CA THR A 469 -5.23 -0.72 10.00
C THR A 469 -4.26 -0.18 11.05
N ARG A 470 -3.85 1.08 10.94
CA ARG A 470 -2.90 1.67 11.88
C ARG A 470 -3.52 1.94 13.25
N THR A 471 -4.80 2.31 13.36
CA THR A 471 -5.52 2.42 14.63
C THR A 471 -5.54 1.08 15.36
N PHE A 472 -5.94 0.01 14.67
CA PHE A 472 -5.92 -1.33 15.23
C PHE A 472 -4.49 -1.84 15.49
N GLY A 473 -3.51 -1.37 14.72
CA GLY A 473 -2.09 -1.60 14.95
C GLY A 473 -1.56 -0.96 16.24
N ILE A 474 -2.10 0.18 16.68
CA ILE A 474 -1.78 0.79 17.99
C ILE A 474 -2.34 -0.07 19.14
N ILE A 475 -3.53 -0.65 18.94
CA ILE A 475 -4.18 -1.48 19.96
C ILE A 475 -3.34 -2.74 20.27
N ALA A 476 -2.63 -3.32 19.30
CA ALA A 476 -1.83 -4.52 19.51
C ALA A 476 -0.70 -4.36 20.56
N PRO A 477 0.21 -3.36 20.48
CA PRO A 477 1.17 -3.08 21.54
C PRO A 477 0.52 -2.74 22.88
N VAL A 478 -0.64 -2.07 22.89
CA VAL A 478 -1.37 -1.78 24.15
C VAL A 478 -1.86 -3.08 24.79
N ILE A 479 -2.46 -3.99 24.02
CA ILE A 479 -2.83 -5.32 24.50
C ILE A 479 -1.59 -6.04 25.05
N ALA A 480 -0.46 -5.98 24.34
CA ALA A 480 0.79 -6.60 24.78
C ALA A 480 1.38 -6.01 26.08
N LEU A 481 1.12 -4.73 26.39
CA LEU A 481 1.54 -4.13 27.67
C LEU A 481 0.78 -4.71 28.87
N TYR A 482 -0.48 -5.10 28.67
CA TYR A 482 -1.36 -5.60 29.74
C TYR A 482 -1.53 -7.12 29.72
N ALA A 483 -1.23 -7.78 28.60
CA ALA A 483 -1.33 -9.22 28.43
C ALA A 483 0.00 -9.92 28.74
N ASN A 484 -0.07 -11.14 29.26
CA ASN A 484 1.13 -11.94 29.48
C ASN A 484 1.63 -12.53 28.14
N LEU A 485 2.65 -11.87 27.57
CA LEU A 485 3.29 -12.23 26.30
C LEU A 485 3.95 -13.62 26.29
N SER A 486 4.11 -14.28 27.44
CA SER A 486 4.64 -15.65 27.51
C SER A 486 3.62 -16.73 27.12
N THR A 487 2.35 -16.36 26.95
CA THR A 487 1.25 -17.30 26.67
C THR A 487 0.92 -17.39 25.18
N ALA A 488 0.41 -18.55 24.75
CA ALA A 488 -0.02 -18.77 23.37
C ALA A 488 -1.32 -18.00 22.99
N VAL A 489 -1.90 -17.24 23.91
CA VAL A 489 -3.17 -16.53 23.74
C VAL A 489 -3.11 -15.54 22.57
N SER A 490 -2.01 -14.82 22.40
CA SER A 490 -1.84 -13.88 21.28
C SER A 490 -1.92 -14.57 19.92
N VAL A 491 -1.37 -15.78 19.80
CA VAL A 491 -1.42 -16.60 18.59
C VAL A 491 -2.85 -17.08 18.32
N TYR A 492 -3.56 -17.52 19.35
CA TYR A 492 -4.95 -17.97 19.19
C TYR A 492 -5.90 -16.84 18.79
N VAL A 493 -5.77 -15.68 19.44
CA VAL A 493 -6.58 -14.49 19.11
C VAL A 493 -6.27 -14.02 17.69
N SER A 494 -4.99 -13.96 17.30
CA SER A 494 -4.59 -13.56 15.95
C SER A 494 -5.13 -14.53 14.89
N GLY A 495 -5.05 -15.85 15.12
CA GLY A 495 -5.64 -16.85 14.23
C GLY A 495 -7.15 -16.68 14.08
N ALA A 496 -7.87 -16.55 15.20
CA ALA A 496 -9.32 -16.37 15.21
C ALA A 496 -9.77 -15.10 14.46
N LEU A 497 -9.02 -14.01 14.60
CA LEU A 497 -9.27 -12.77 13.87
C LEU A 497 -9.02 -12.92 12.36
N ILE A 498 -7.91 -13.59 11.97
CA ILE A 498 -7.58 -13.80 10.56
C ILE A 498 -8.61 -14.71 9.88
N ILE A 499 -9.05 -15.81 10.50
CA ILE A 499 -10.08 -16.68 9.91
C ILE A 499 -11.43 -15.94 9.80
N GLY A 500 -11.78 -15.13 10.81
CA GLY A 500 -12.95 -14.25 10.76
C GLY A 500 -12.88 -13.25 9.61
N SER A 501 -11.71 -12.67 9.36
CA SER A 501 -11.48 -11.79 8.22
C SER A 501 -11.63 -12.51 6.87
N GLY A 502 -11.21 -13.77 6.76
CA GLY A 502 -11.41 -14.58 5.56
C GLY A 502 -12.90 -14.83 5.26
N ALA A 503 -13.71 -15.08 6.29
CA ALA A 503 -15.16 -15.17 6.17
C ALA A 503 -15.80 -13.82 5.79
N LEU A 504 -15.32 -12.73 6.36
CA LEU A 504 -15.79 -11.38 6.05
C LEU A 504 -15.45 -10.95 4.61
N ALA A 505 -14.31 -11.39 4.08
CA ALA A 505 -13.93 -11.18 2.68
C ALA A 505 -14.94 -11.81 1.72
N LEU A 506 -15.55 -12.94 2.10
CA LEU A 506 -16.64 -13.57 1.36
C LEU A 506 -17.95 -12.77 1.38
N LEU A 507 -18.03 -11.61 2.02
CA LEU A 507 -19.21 -10.74 1.97
C LEU A 507 -19.01 -9.54 1.04
N LEU A 508 -17.84 -9.40 0.41
CA LEU A 508 -17.56 -8.31 -0.52
C LEU A 508 -18.44 -8.41 -1.78
N PRO A 509 -19.25 -7.38 -2.10
CA PRO A 509 -20.23 -7.42 -3.20
C PRO A 509 -19.62 -7.08 -4.57
N TYR A 510 -18.37 -6.62 -4.63
CA TYR A 510 -17.66 -6.31 -5.87
C TYR A 510 -16.52 -7.29 -6.10
N GLU A 511 -16.47 -7.83 -7.33
CA GLU A 511 -15.33 -8.57 -7.86
C GLU A 511 -14.68 -7.65 -8.90
N PRO A 512 -13.57 -6.96 -8.58
CA PRO A 512 -13.00 -5.94 -9.47
C PRO A 512 -12.24 -6.52 -10.67
N ARG A 513 -12.23 -7.85 -10.83
CA ARG A 513 -11.49 -8.50 -11.90
C ARG A 513 -11.95 -8.04 -13.30
N GLY A 514 -10.99 -7.50 -14.06
CA GLY A 514 -11.19 -7.13 -15.47
C GLY A 514 -12.03 -5.87 -15.68
N LYS A 515 -12.34 -5.13 -14.60
CA LYS A 515 -13.12 -3.89 -14.65
C LYS A 515 -12.21 -2.71 -14.31
N ALA A 516 -12.21 -1.67 -15.14
CA ALA A 516 -11.49 -0.45 -14.84
C ALA A 516 -12.25 0.33 -13.76
N SER A 517 -11.58 0.72 -12.68
CA SER A 517 -12.11 1.72 -11.75
C SER A 517 -11.92 3.12 -12.34
N VAL A 518 -12.96 3.58 -13.04
CA VAL A 518 -13.06 4.96 -13.57
C VAL A 518 -13.33 5.96 -12.44
#